data_AF-A0A0C2VQY5-F1
#
_entry.id   AF-A0A0C2VQY5-F1
#
_cell.length_a   1.000
_cell.length_b   1.000
_cell.length_c   1.000
_cell.angle_alpha   90.00
_cell.angle_beta   90.00
_cell.angle_gamma   90.00
#
_symmetry.space_group_name_H-M   'P 1'
#
loop_
_entity.id
_entity.type
_entity.pdbx_description
1 polymer ?
#
loop_
_entity_poly.entity_id
_entity_poly.type
_entity_poly.pdbx_seq_one_letter_code
_entity_poly.pdbx_strand_id
1 'polypeptide(L)'
;MTIYQKGMTAIALTVLSGLFALKGFDLLQTLENRDGAGTGVYFLIFEINDQVQWQHVPDYAYSFFVISLITFVSAGLMLKGIQPKKITVQ
;
A
#
# COMPACT_ATOMS: atom_id res chain seq x y z
N MET A 1 -11.91 -19.51 -5.90
CA MET A 1 -12.43 -18.14 -6.08
C MET A 1 -13.09 -18.03 -7.45
N THR A 2 -14.30 -17.47 -7.50
CA THR A 2 -14.96 -17.08 -8.76
C THR A 2 -14.21 -15.93 -9.43
N ILE A 3 -14.46 -15.69 -10.72
CA ILE A 3 -13.86 -14.55 -11.46
C ILE A 3 -14.17 -13.23 -10.75
N TYR A 4 -15.41 -13.06 -10.27
CA TYR A 4 -15.82 -11.88 -9.50
C TYR A 4 -15.02 -11.72 -8.21
N GLN A 5 -14.81 -12.83 -7.47
CA GLN A 5 -13.98 -12.79 -6.26
C GLN A 5 -12.53 -12.39 -6.57
N LYS A 6 -11.94 -12.92 -7.64
CA LYS A 6 -10.57 -12.53 -8.05
C LYS A 6 -10.48 -11.05 -8.39
N GLY A 7 -11.46 -10.54 -9.14
CA GLY A 7 -11.56 -9.11 -9.47
C GLY A 7 -11.70 -8.23 -8.24
N MET A 8 -12.62 -8.56 -7.33
CA MET A 8 -12.82 -7.83 -6.07
C MET A 8 -11.55 -7.82 -5.21
N THR A 9 -10.88 -8.98 -5.08
CA THR A 9 -9.61 -9.06 -4.33
C THR A 9 -8.51 -8.22 -4.98
N ALA A 10 -8.38 -8.25 -6.32
CA ALA A 10 -7.39 -7.43 -7.01
C ALA A 10 -7.65 -5.93 -6.82
N ILE A 11 -8.91 -5.48 -6.85
CA ILE A 11 -9.29 -4.09 -6.56
C ILE A 11 -8.92 -3.73 -5.13
N ALA A 12 -9.28 -4.56 -4.15
CA ALA A 12 -8.96 -4.33 -2.74
C ALA A 12 -7.44 -4.24 -2.50
N LEU A 13 -6.66 -5.15 -3.09
CA LEU A 13 -5.20 -5.13 -3.02
C LEU A 13 -4.61 -3.88 -3.69
N THR A 14 -5.18 -3.43 -4.80
CA THR A 14 -4.73 -2.20 -5.49
C THR A 14 -4.96 -0.97 -4.62
N VAL A 15 -6.14 -0.86 -3.99
CA VAL A 15 -6.44 0.22 -3.04
C VAL A 15 -5.48 0.18 -1.85
N LEU A 16 -5.27 -1.00 -1.26
CA LEU A 16 -4.36 -1.18 -0.13
C LEU A 16 -2.90 -0.82 -0.48
N SER A 17 -2.45 -1.21 -1.68
CA SER A 17 -1.14 -0.82 -2.21
C SER A 17 -0.98 0.70 -2.31
N GLY A 18 -2.02 1.40 -2.80
CA GLY A 18 -2.05 2.86 -2.84
C GLY A 18 -1.95 3.49 -1.45
N LEU A 19 -2.66 2.95 -0.46
CA LEU A 19 -2.60 3.44 0.92
C LEU A 19 -1.19 3.26 1.52
N PHE A 20 -0.53 2.13 1.27
CA PHE A 20 0.86 1.93 1.69
C PHE A 20 1.81 2.94 1.02
N ALA A 21 1.67 3.19 -0.29
CA ALA A 21 2.49 4.19 -0.99
C ALA A 21 2.27 5.61 -0.44
N LEU A 22 1.02 6.00 -0.21
CA LEU A 22 0.68 7.30 0.38
C LEU A 22 1.30 7.45 1.77
N LYS A 23 1.28 6.39 2.60
CA LYS A 23 1.91 6.45 3.91
C LYS A 23 3.44 6.56 3.84
N GLY A 24 4.07 5.82 2.92
CA GLY A 24 5.51 5.95 2.68
C GLY A 24 5.88 7.38 2.29
N PHE A 25 5.08 8.02 1.43
CA PHE A 25 5.28 9.41 1.01
C PHE A 25 5.06 10.41 2.15
N ASP A 26 3.97 10.25 2.93
CA ASP A 26 3.69 11.06 4.13
C ASP A 26 4.86 11.02 5.12
N LEU A 27 5.42 9.84 5.40
CA LEU A 27 6.59 9.71 6.26
C LEU A 27 7.85 10.38 5.70
N LEU A 28 8.01 10.46 4.37
CA LEU A 28 9.11 11.22 3.79
C LEU A 28 8.87 12.74 3.93
N GLN A 29 7.63 13.19 3.79
CA GLN A 29 7.30 14.61 3.96
C GLN A 29 7.49 15.09 5.41
N THR A 30 7.23 14.24 6.41
CA THR A 30 7.51 14.60 7.81
C THR A 30 8.99 14.79 8.08
N LEU A 31 9.89 14.21 7.26
CA LEU A 31 11.34 14.45 7.37
C LEU A 31 11.76 15.85 6.95
N GLU A 32 10.94 16.56 6.18
CA GLU A 32 11.21 17.96 5.78
C GLU A 32 10.81 18.94 6.88
N ASN A 33 9.81 18.58 7.69
CA ASN A 33 9.28 19.38 8.80
C ASN A 33 9.45 18.65 10.14
N ARG A 34 10.69 18.31 10.48
CA ARG A 34 11.01 17.59 11.73
C ARG A 34 10.77 18.50 12.93
N ASP A 35 10.00 18.00 13.89
CA ASP A 35 9.77 18.64 15.18
C ASP A 35 10.07 17.67 16.33
N GLY A 36 10.56 18.17 17.46
CA GLY A 36 10.88 17.37 18.64
C GLY A 36 11.86 16.20 18.38
N ALA A 37 11.79 15.19 19.24
CA ALA A 37 12.75 14.07 19.25
C ALA A 37 12.41 12.92 18.27
N GLY A 38 11.25 12.95 17.62
CA GLY A 38 10.78 11.88 16.74
C GLY A 38 9.31 12.05 16.35
N THR A 39 8.75 11.03 15.69
CA THR A 39 7.34 11.01 15.26
C THR A 39 6.75 9.61 15.41
N GLY A 40 5.43 9.53 15.59
CA GLY A 40 4.72 8.27 15.61
C GLY A 40 4.40 7.77 14.21
N VAL A 41 4.48 6.45 14.02
CA VAL A 41 4.13 5.78 12.77
C VAL A 41 2.81 5.06 12.96
N TYR A 42 1.77 5.59 12.32
CA TYR A 42 0.42 5.03 12.29
C TYR A 42 0.04 4.64 10.88
N PHE A 43 -0.70 3.54 10.72
CA PHE A 43 -1.28 3.13 9.45
C PHE A 43 -2.75 2.77 9.63
N LEU A 44 -3.60 3.46 8.89
CA LEU A 44 -5.06 3.42 9.08
C LEU A 44 -5.42 3.81 10.51
N ILE A 45 -5.97 2.88 11.29
CA ILE A 45 -6.35 3.05 12.69
C ILE A 45 -5.37 2.38 13.66
N PHE A 46 -4.27 1.82 13.15
CA PHE A 46 -3.30 1.06 13.93
C PHE A 46 -2.04 1.88 14.17
N GLU A 47 -1.62 1.91 15.42
CA GLU A 47 -0.29 2.36 15.81
C GLU A 47 0.72 1.23 15.55
N ILE A 48 1.76 1.54 14.79
CA ILE A 48 2.87 0.62 14.55
C ILE A 48 3.98 0.91 15.56
N ASN A 49 4.26 2.20 15.80
CA ASN A 49 5.22 2.65 16.79
C ASN A 49 4.89 4.09 17.19
N ASP A 50 4.62 4.32 18.47
CA ASP A 50 4.28 5.64 19.02
C ASP A 50 5.41 6.68 18.86
N GLN A 51 6.67 6.23 18.93
CA GLN A 51 7.82 7.14 18.92
C GLN A 51 9.02 6.55 18.17
N VAL A 52 9.16 6.95 16.91
CA VAL A 52 10.30 6.63 16.06
C VAL A 52 11.25 7.83 16.01
N GLN A 53 12.52 7.60 16.34
CA GLN A 53 13.56 8.61 16.17
C GLN A 53 13.71 8.97 14.68
N TRP A 54 13.95 10.25 14.39
CA TRP A 54 14.02 10.76 13.02
C TRP A 54 14.95 10.00 12.08
N GLN A 55 16.04 9.42 12.60
CA GLN A 55 16.99 8.62 11.82
C GLN A 55 16.39 7.30 11.29
N HIS A 56 15.32 6.78 11.90
CA HIS A 56 14.68 5.52 11.53
C HIS A 56 13.38 5.70 10.73
N VAL A 57 12.81 6.91 10.72
CA VAL A 57 11.61 7.22 9.92
C VAL A 57 11.77 6.89 8.42
N PRO A 58 12.94 7.15 7.77
CA PRO A 58 13.15 6.73 6.39
C PRO A 58 13.03 5.21 6.19
N ASP A 59 13.48 4.39 7.15
CA ASP A 59 13.42 2.93 7.05
C ASP A 59 11.96 2.44 7.04
N TYR A 60 11.10 3.07 7.85
CA TYR A 60 9.66 2.83 7.82
C TYR A 60 9.06 3.26 6.47
N ALA A 61 9.41 4.45 5.97
CA ALA A 61 8.92 4.93 4.67
C ALA A 61 9.27 3.96 3.53
N TYR A 62 10.53 3.50 3.47
CA TYR A 62 10.96 2.53 2.47
C TYR A 62 10.25 1.17 2.63
N SER A 63 10.05 0.72 3.86
CA SER A 63 9.29 -0.51 4.12
C SER A 63 7.85 -0.41 3.60
N PHE A 64 7.20 0.75 3.79
CA PHE A 64 5.87 1.01 3.22
C PHE A 64 5.86 0.96 1.69
N PHE A 65 6.87 1.53 1.02
CA PHE A 65 6.99 1.43 -0.45
C PHE A 65 7.24 -0.01 -0.92
N VAL A 66 8.09 -0.77 -0.23
CA VAL A 66 8.34 -2.19 -0.55
C VAL A 66 7.06 -3.00 -0.41
N ILE A 67 6.32 -2.84 0.68
CA ILE A 67 5.04 -3.53 0.90
C ILE A 67 4.00 -3.09 -0.14
N SER A 68 3.96 -1.80 -0.49
CA SER A 68 3.11 -1.29 -1.56
C SER A 68 3.35 -2.00 -2.88
N LEU A 69 4.62 -2.13 -3.30
CA LEU A 69 5.00 -2.81 -4.54
C LEU A 69 4.64 -4.29 -4.52
N ILE A 70 4.95 -5.01 -3.42
CA ILE A 70 4.60 -6.43 -3.26
C ILE A 70 3.07 -6.62 -3.35
N THR A 71 2.31 -5.75 -2.70
CA THR A 71 0.85 -5.77 -2.71
C THR A 71 0.30 -5.52 -4.11
N PHE A 72 0.88 -4.56 -4.84
CA PHE A 72 0.49 -4.26 -6.22
C PHE A 72 0.77 -5.44 -7.18
N VAL A 73 1.96 -6.04 -7.09
CA VAL A 73 2.31 -7.23 -7.88
C VAL A 73 1.35 -8.38 -7.57
N SER A 74 1.01 -8.58 -6.29
CA SER A 74 0.04 -9.58 -5.87
C SER A 74 -1.36 -9.33 -6.47
N ALA A 75 -1.79 -8.07 -6.55
CA ALA A 75 -3.04 -7.70 -7.23
C ALA A 75 -3.01 -8.09 -8.72
N GLY A 76 -1.91 -7.83 -9.43
CA GLY A 76 -1.74 -8.21 -10.83
C GLY A 76 -1.75 -9.74 -11.03
N LEU A 77 -1.15 -10.50 -10.11
CA LEU A 77 -1.18 -11.96 -10.14
C LEU A 77 -2.60 -12.52 -9.97
N MET A 78 -3.45 -11.88 -9.17
CA MET A 78 -4.87 -12.29 -8.99
C MET A 78 -5.69 -12.17 -10.28
N LEU A 79 -5.29 -11.27 -11.18
CA LEU A 79 -5.95 -11.05 -12.47
C LEU A 79 -5.43 -11.99 -13.57
N LYS A 80 -4.32 -12.71 -13.36
CA LYS A 80 -3.80 -13.67 -14.35
C LYS A 80 -4.84 -14.77 -14.62
N GLY A 81 -5.21 -14.93 -15.89
CA GLY A 81 -6.17 -15.95 -16.35
C GLY A 81 -7.63 -15.50 -16.37
N ILE A 82 -7.95 -14.24 -16.05
CA ILE A 82 -9.27 -13.67 -16.35
C ILE A 82 -9.30 -13.36 -17.86
N GLN A 83 -9.95 -14.23 -18.63
CA GLN A 83 -10.21 -13.94 -20.04
C GLN A 83 -11.45 -13.05 -20.16
N PRO A 84 -11.36 -11.88 -20.82
CA PRO A 84 -12.53 -11.06 -21.07
C PRO A 84 -13.51 -11.86 -21.93
N LYS A 85 -14.74 -12.03 -21.45
CA LYS A 85 -15.81 -12.65 -22.24
C LYS A 85 -16.05 -11.73 -23.44
N LYS A 86 -15.75 -12.21 -24.66
CA LYS A 86 -16.06 -11.47 -25.89
C LYS A 86 -17.57 -11.23 -25.92
N ILE A 87 -17.99 -9.98 -25.88
CA ILE A 87 -19.39 -9.61 -26.07
C ILE A 87 -19.62 -9.60 -27.58
N THR A 88 -20.22 -10.66 -28.10
CA THR A 88 -20.75 -10.65 -29.47
C THR A 88 -22.06 -9.89 -29.44
N VAL A 89 -22.06 -8.66 -29.96
CA VAL A 89 -23.29 -7.92 -30.25
C VAL A 89 -23.87 -8.56 -31.53
N GLN A 90 -25.05 -9.17 -31.41
CA GLN A 90 -25.83 -9.64 -32.56
C GLN A 90 -26.65 -8.50 -33.15
#